data_AF-B3GV21-F1
#
_entry.id   AF-B3GV21-F1
#
_cell.length_a   1.000
_cell.length_b   1.000
_cell.length_c   1.000
_cell.angle_alpha   90.00
_cell.angle_beta   90.00
_cell.angle_gamma   90.00
#
_symmetry.space_group_name_H-M   'P 1'
#
loop_
_entity.id
_entity.type
_entity.pdbx_description
1 polymer ?
#
loop_
_entity_poly.entity_id
_entity_poly.type
_entity_poly.pdbx_seq_one_letter_code
_entity_poly.pdbx_strand_id
1 'polypeptide(L)'
;MLPLIRSTGFLVPAMVSRASGTLAVRLQHNYALAHEKAFINGSWRQSKSGATFPVFNPANGEVICNVTDCSSEDVEDAVQAAIVAFKTFKETTAKERSAMLLKFYELQNKHAEDLAKLMTAENGKPMVESRSEVVYGA
;
A
#
# COMPACT_ATOMS: atom_id res chain seq x y z
N MET A 1 -5.70 23.12 61.15
CA MET A 1 -4.62 22.68 62.07
C MET A 1 -4.46 21.17 61.89
N LEU A 2 -3.41 20.77 61.14
CA LEU A 2 -2.86 19.40 60.88
C LEU A 2 -3.75 18.34 60.16
N PRO A 3 -3.17 17.41 59.35
CA PRO A 3 -2.02 17.55 58.44
C PRO A 3 -2.21 16.88 57.04
N LEU A 4 -1.23 17.19 56.18
CA LEU A 4 -0.94 16.66 54.84
C LEU A 4 -0.82 15.13 54.77
N ILE A 5 -1.40 14.53 53.72
CA ILE A 5 -0.99 13.22 53.20
C ILE A 5 -0.48 13.42 51.77
N ARG A 6 0.84 13.24 51.60
CA ARG A 6 1.52 13.09 50.31
C ARG A 6 1.23 11.68 49.78
N SER A 7 0.52 11.58 48.66
CA SER A 7 0.38 10.33 47.90
C SER A 7 1.05 10.50 46.54
N THR A 8 2.31 10.07 46.50
CA THR A 8 2.98 9.37 45.39
C THR A 8 2.51 9.68 43.96
N GLY A 9 3.39 10.37 43.22
CA GLY A 9 3.24 10.60 41.80
C GLY A 9 3.13 9.30 41.01
N PHE A 10 2.08 9.20 40.21
CA PHE A 10 2.04 8.29 39.07
C PHE A 10 2.92 8.90 37.97
N LEU A 11 4.18 8.43 37.93
CA LEU A 11 5.05 8.59 36.78
C LEU A 11 4.45 7.76 35.64
N VAL A 12 3.76 8.39 34.69
CA VAL A 12 3.47 7.75 33.40
C VAL A 12 4.83 7.56 32.73
N PRO A 13 5.26 6.33 32.40
CA PRO A 13 6.52 6.14 31.70
C PRO A 13 6.34 6.66 30.28
N ALA A 14 6.90 7.84 30.00
CA ALA A 14 7.29 8.19 28.65
C ALA A 14 8.43 7.25 28.24
N MET A 15 8.16 6.28 27.37
CA MET A 15 9.09 5.71 26.40
C MET A 15 8.50 4.46 25.74
N VAL A 16 8.11 4.59 24.47
CA VAL A 16 8.66 3.74 23.40
C VAL A 16 8.73 4.61 22.13
N SER A 17 9.83 5.36 21.99
CA SER A 17 10.31 5.73 20.65
C SER A 17 10.98 4.47 20.08
N ARG A 18 10.32 3.82 19.12
CA ARG A 18 10.92 2.69 18.38
C ARG A 18 11.06 3.06 16.91
N ALA A 19 12.33 3.27 16.55
CA ALA A 19 12.98 3.01 15.28
C ALA A 19 12.14 3.23 14.00
N SER A 20 12.36 4.40 13.39
CA SER A 20 11.93 4.77 12.03
C SER A 20 12.68 4.00 10.92
N GLY A 21 12.92 2.70 11.10
CA GLY A 21 13.74 1.92 10.17
C GLY A 21 13.52 0.42 10.24
N THR A 22 12.27 -0.09 10.13
CA THR A 22 12.00 -1.55 10.03
C THR A 22 10.60 -1.92 9.47
N LEU A 23 9.90 -1.05 8.74
CA LEU A 23 8.58 -1.38 8.17
C LEU A 23 8.69 -1.99 6.76
N ALA A 24 9.44 -1.37 5.86
CA ALA A 24 9.64 -1.87 4.49
C ALA A 24 10.20 -3.31 4.42
N VAL A 25 11.08 -3.70 5.37
CA VAL A 25 11.64 -5.07 5.45
C VAL A 25 10.61 -6.09 5.95
N ARG A 26 9.66 -5.68 6.80
CA ARG A 26 8.62 -6.57 7.35
C ARG A 26 7.53 -6.91 6.33
N LEU A 27 7.19 -5.98 5.43
CA LEU A 27 6.19 -6.20 4.39
C LEU A 27 6.58 -7.27 3.38
N GLN A 28 7.83 -7.18 2.89
CA GLN A 28 8.34 -8.08 1.86
C GLN A 28 8.37 -9.55 2.31
N HIS A 29 8.39 -9.81 3.62
CA HIS A 29 8.40 -11.17 4.16
C HIS A 29 7.03 -11.86 4.16
N ASN A 30 5.92 -11.11 4.29
CA ASN A 30 4.57 -11.69 4.36
C ASN A 30 3.73 -11.43 3.10
N TYR A 31 3.96 -10.31 2.41
CA TYR A 31 3.21 -9.90 1.21
C TYR A 31 4.18 -9.36 0.14
N ALA A 32 4.74 -10.26 -0.67
CA ALA A 32 5.85 -9.96 -1.59
C ALA A 32 5.54 -8.88 -2.65
N LEU A 33 4.26 -8.65 -2.98
CA LEU A 33 3.83 -7.69 -3.99
C LEU A 33 3.33 -6.36 -3.41
N ALA A 34 3.29 -6.23 -2.08
CA ALA A 34 2.82 -5.00 -1.44
C ALA A 34 3.85 -3.87 -1.62
N HIS A 35 3.35 -2.66 -1.89
CA HIS A 35 4.14 -1.44 -1.99
C HIS A 35 3.51 -0.33 -1.14
N GLU A 36 4.34 0.39 -0.38
CA GLU A 36 3.91 1.51 0.49
C GLU A 36 3.76 2.84 -0.27
N LYS A 37 4.35 2.92 -1.46
CA LYS A 37 4.48 4.15 -2.26
C LYS A 37 3.43 4.19 -3.35
N ALA A 38 3.16 5.38 -3.89
CA ALA A 38 2.32 5.53 -5.08
C ALA A 38 3.15 5.30 -6.35
N PHE A 39 2.58 4.65 -7.35
CA PHE A 39 3.21 4.49 -8.67
C PHE A 39 2.80 5.65 -9.59
N ILE A 40 3.68 6.64 -9.76
CA ILE A 40 3.42 7.86 -10.54
C ILE A 40 4.54 8.04 -11.55
N ASN A 41 4.16 8.21 -12.82
CA ASN A 41 5.09 8.42 -13.94
C ASN A 41 6.20 7.35 -14.04
N GLY A 42 5.83 6.07 -13.93
CA GLY A 42 6.76 4.95 -14.06
C GLY A 42 7.67 4.72 -12.84
N SER A 43 7.40 5.35 -11.70
CA SER A 43 8.24 5.23 -10.49
C SER A 43 7.42 5.15 -9.21
N TRP A 44 7.94 4.43 -8.21
CA TRP A 44 7.40 4.39 -6.85
C TRP A 44 7.86 5.60 -6.04
N ARG A 45 6.93 6.46 -5.59
CA ARG A 45 7.22 7.75 -4.95
C ARG A 45 6.43 7.91 -3.65
N GLN A 46 7.04 8.59 -2.68
CA GLN A 46 6.32 9.11 -1.51
C GLN A 46 5.52 10.34 -1.94
N SER A 47 4.40 10.60 -1.28
CA SER A 47 3.68 11.88 -1.40
C SER A 47 4.61 13.05 -1.12
N LYS A 48 4.43 14.15 -1.86
CA LYS A 48 5.06 15.44 -1.59
C LYS A 48 4.81 15.96 -0.17
N SER A 49 3.65 15.64 0.42
CA SER A 49 3.33 16.01 1.81
C SER A 49 4.10 15.19 2.84
N GLY A 50 4.65 14.04 2.45
CA GLY A 50 5.24 13.05 3.35
C GLY A 50 4.24 12.29 4.21
N ALA A 51 2.93 12.58 4.09
CA ALA A 51 1.90 11.92 4.87
C ALA A 51 1.75 10.43 4.50
N THR A 52 1.36 9.64 5.49
CA THR A 52 1.08 8.21 5.37
C THR A 52 -0.08 7.84 6.27
N PHE A 53 -0.77 6.75 5.96
CA PHE A 53 -1.77 6.15 6.84
C PHE A 53 -1.62 4.63 6.93
N PRO A 54 -1.97 4.02 8.07
CA PRO A 54 -1.88 2.59 8.27
C PRO A 54 -2.99 1.83 7.53
N VAL A 55 -2.64 0.70 6.92
CA VAL A 55 -3.57 -0.33 6.46
C VAL A 55 -3.61 -1.44 7.51
N PHE A 56 -4.80 -1.77 8.00
CA PHE A 56 -4.98 -2.78 9.04
C PHE A 56 -5.49 -4.08 8.45
N ASN A 57 -5.09 -5.20 9.04
CA ASN A 57 -5.73 -6.48 8.82
C ASN A 57 -7.00 -6.55 9.69
N PRO A 58 -8.20 -6.63 9.09
CA PRO A 58 -9.45 -6.60 9.84
C PRO A 58 -9.69 -7.86 10.68
N ALA A 59 -8.98 -8.97 10.43
CA ALA A 59 -9.14 -10.20 11.18
C ALA A 59 -8.49 -10.16 12.58
N ASN A 60 -7.44 -9.35 12.75
CA ASN A 60 -6.67 -9.28 14.01
C ASN A 60 -6.32 -7.86 14.48
N GLY A 61 -6.58 -6.84 13.66
CA GLY A 61 -6.29 -5.43 13.96
C GLY A 61 -4.81 -5.04 13.80
N GLU A 62 -3.94 -5.93 13.34
CA GLU A 62 -2.52 -5.63 13.15
C GLU A 62 -2.30 -4.73 11.92
N VAL A 63 -1.32 -3.84 12.00
CA VAL A 63 -0.91 -3.01 10.86
C VAL A 63 -0.15 -3.87 9.85
N ILE A 64 -0.64 -3.89 8.61
CA ILE A 64 0.04 -4.49 7.46
C ILE A 64 1.20 -3.58 7.06
N CYS A 65 0.89 -2.34 6.67
CA CYS A 65 1.84 -1.32 6.23
C CYS A 65 1.34 0.09 6.53
N ASN A 66 2.20 1.09 6.32
CA ASN A 66 1.78 2.48 6.15
C ASN A 66 1.93 2.86 4.68
N VAL A 67 0.82 3.15 4.01
CA VAL A 67 0.84 3.58 2.62
C VAL A 67 0.89 5.10 2.55
N THR A 68 1.47 5.64 1.48
CA THR A 68 1.53 7.07 1.25
C THR A 68 0.13 7.66 1.10
N ASP A 69 -0.09 8.82 1.73
CA ASP A 69 -1.31 9.60 1.60
C ASP A 69 -1.09 10.68 0.54
N CYS A 70 -1.59 10.46 -0.69
CA CYS A 70 -1.34 11.34 -1.81
C CYS A 70 -2.08 12.67 -1.66
N SER A 71 -1.32 13.77 -1.77
CA SER A 71 -1.84 15.14 -1.80
C SER A 71 -2.42 15.50 -3.16
N SER A 72 -3.14 16.62 -3.25
CA SER A 72 -3.62 17.16 -4.52
C SER A 72 -2.49 17.41 -5.52
N GLU A 73 -1.30 17.82 -5.06
CA GLU A 73 -0.13 18.03 -5.90
C GLU A 73 0.45 16.72 -6.48
N ASP A 74 0.28 15.59 -5.78
CA ASP A 74 0.68 14.28 -6.29
C ASP A 74 -0.30 13.81 -7.38
N VAL A 75 -1.59 14.12 -7.22
CA VAL A 75 -2.63 13.84 -8.21
C VAL A 75 -2.41 14.68 -9.47
N GLU A 76 -2.07 15.97 -9.33
CA GLU A 76 -1.72 16.82 -10.47
C GLU A 76 -0.53 16.26 -11.26
N ASP A 77 0.55 15.83 -10.58
CA ASP A 77 1.69 15.18 -11.22
C ASP A 77 1.28 13.91 -11.99
N ALA A 78 0.41 13.09 -11.41
CA ALA A 78 -0.09 11.87 -12.04
C ALA A 78 -0.93 12.16 -13.30
N VAL A 79 -1.80 13.17 -13.23
CA VAL A 79 -2.61 13.62 -14.38
C VAL A 79 -1.71 14.16 -15.49
N GLN A 80 -0.75 15.02 -15.17
CA GLN A 80 0.19 15.55 -16.17
C GLN A 80 1.02 14.44 -16.81
N ALA A 81 1.50 13.47 -16.01
CA ALA A 81 2.22 12.31 -16.53
C ALA A 81 1.36 11.48 -17.49
N ALA A 82 0.09 11.24 -17.16
CA ALA A 82 -0.85 10.53 -18.03
C ALA A 82 -1.11 11.29 -19.35
N ILE A 83 -1.28 12.62 -19.30
CA ILE A 83 -1.44 13.46 -20.50
C ILE A 83 -0.22 13.36 -21.40
N VAL A 84 0.99 13.40 -20.83
CA VAL A 84 2.24 13.27 -21.59
C VAL A 84 2.38 11.88 -22.20
N ALA A 85 2.15 10.82 -21.42
CA ALA A 85 2.22 9.44 -21.89
C ALA A 85 1.19 9.15 -23.00
N PHE A 86 0.00 9.76 -22.92
CA PHE A 86 -1.03 9.59 -23.95
C PHE A 86 -0.58 10.07 -25.33
N LYS A 87 0.29 11.08 -25.42
CA LYS A 87 0.78 11.59 -26.72
C LYS A 87 1.45 10.51 -27.57
N THR A 88 2.16 9.57 -26.95
CA THR A 88 2.82 8.46 -27.63
C THR A 88 2.01 7.18 -27.54
N PHE A 89 1.36 6.90 -26.41
CA PHE A 89 0.57 5.68 -26.24
C PHE A 89 -0.60 5.60 -27.22
N LYS A 90 -1.24 6.73 -27.56
CA LYS A 90 -2.34 6.75 -28.54
C LYS A 90 -1.92 6.33 -29.95
N GLU A 91 -0.64 6.48 -30.28
CA GLU A 91 -0.06 6.12 -31.59
C GLU A 91 0.28 4.63 -31.68
N THR A 92 0.24 3.89 -30.56
CA THR A 92 0.43 2.44 -30.58
C THR A 92 -0.66 1.76 -31.40
N THR A 93 -0.33 0.63 -31.99
CA THR A 93 -1.29 -0.22 -32.69
C THR A 93 -2.12 -1.05 -31.71
N ALA A 94 -3.27 -1.53 -32.15
CA ALA A 94 -4.07 -2.48 -31.37
C ALA A 94 -3.28 -3.74 -31.01
N LYS A 95 -2.38 -4.20 -31.90
CA LYS A 95 -1.53 -5.38 -31.66
C LYS A 95 -0.52 -5.15 -30.54
N GLU A 96 0.14 -3.98 -30.51
CA GLU A 96 1.10 -3.64 -29.45
C GLU A 96 0.41 -3.52 -28.09
N ARG A 97 -0.75 -2.85 -28.03
CA ARG A 97 -1.54 -2.78 -26.80
C ARG A 97 -2.03 -4.15 -26.34
N SER A 98 -2.50 -4.99 -27.27
CA SER A 98 -2.90 -6.36 -26.97
C SER A 98 -1.74 -7.16 -26.37
N ALA A 99 -0.53 -7.05 -26.93
CA ALA A 99 0.64 -7.72 -26.39
C ALA A 99 1.01 -7.24 -24.97
N MET A 100 0.94 -5.93 -24.71
CA MET A 100 1.17 -5.37 -23.36
C MET A 100 0.14 -5.87 -22.35
N LEU A 101 -1.15 -5.87 -22.71
CA LEU A 101 -2.24 -6.31 -21.84
C LEU A 101 -2.19 -7.83 -21.59
N LEU A 102 -1.89 -8.64 -22.61
CA LEU A 102 -1.67 -10.07 -22.45
C LEU A 102 -0.50 -10.34 -21.50
N LYS A 103 0.57 -9.54 -21.60
CA LYS A 103 1.69 -9.69 -20.67
C LYS A 103 1.29 -9.37 -19.23
N PHE A 104 0.44 -8.37 -19.04
CA PHE A 104 -0.08 -8.03 -17.72
C PHE A 104 -0.97 -9.14 -17.16
N TYR A 105 -1.88 -9.69 -17.97
CA TYR A 105 -2.69 -10.87 -17.64
C TYR A 105 -1.83 -12.07 -17.22
N GLU A 106 -0.77 -12.39 -17.99
CA GLU A 106 0.16 -13.46 -17.64
C GLU A 106 0.83 -13.23 -16.28
N LEU A 107 1.21 -11.98 -15.99
CA LEU A 107 1.83 -11.62 -14.71
C LEU A 107 0.83 -11.71 -13.55
N GLN A 108 -0.41 -11.26 -13.73
CA GLN A 108 -1.46 -11.38 -12.73
C GLN A 108 -1.72 -12.86 -12.39
N ASN A 109 -1.88 -13.72 -13.41
CA ASN A 109 -2.08 -15.16 -13.20
C ASN A 109 -0.88 -15.84 -12.54
N LYS A 110 0.33 -15.51 -12.98
CA LYS A 110 1.57 -16.02 -12.39
C LYS A 110 1.65 -15.70 -10.89
N HIS A 111 1.10 -14.56 -10.48
CA HIS A 111 1.16 -14.04 -9.12
C HIS A 111 -0.17 -14.10 -8.36
N ALA A 112 -1.14 -14.90 -8.86
CA ALA A 112 -2.51 -14.87 -8.38
C ALA A 112 -2.64 -15.21 -6.88
N GLU A 113 -1.86 -16.18 -6.39
CA GLU A 113 -1.87 -16.56 -4.96
C GLU A 113 -1.33 -15.44 -4.05
N ASP A 114 -0.29 -14.72 -4.50
CA ASP A 114 0.29 -13.64 -3.70
C ASP A 114 -0.67 -12.43 -3.66
N LEU A 115 -1.32 -12.12 -4.77
CA LEU A 115 -2.38 -11.12 -4.84
C LEU A 115 -3.58 -11.50 -3.96
N ALA A 116 -4.00 -12.77 -3.98
CA ALA A 116 -5.13 -13.24 -3.16
C ALA A 116 -4.83 -13.16 -1.66
N LYS A 117 -3.60 -13.49 -1.23
CA LYS A 117 -3.17 -13.34 0.17
C LYS A 117 -3.19 -11.88 0.61
N LEU A 118 -2.70 -10.97 -0.24
CA LEU A 118 -2.71 -9.53 0.05
C LEU A 118 -4.15 -9.00 0.16
N MET A 119 -5.01 -9.35 -0.79
CA MET A 119 -6.43 -8.98 -0.77
C MET A 119 -7.17 -9.51 0.47
N THR A 120 -6.92 -10.77 0.84
CA THR A 120 -7.46 -11.35 2.09
C THR A 120 -6.96 -10.59 3.31
N ALA A 121 -5.68 -10.22 3.34
CA ALA A 121 -5.11 -9.52 4.47
C ALA A 121 -5.68 -8.13 4.66
N GLU A 122 -5.84 -7.34 3.59
CA GLU A 122 -6.34 -5.96 3.70
C GLU A 122 -7.87 -5.87 3.84
N ASN A 123 -8.62 -6.81 3.25
CA ASN A 123 -10.08 -6.74 3.19
C ASN A 123 -10.78 -7.72 4.15
N GLY A 124 -10.13 -8.82 4.54
CA GLY A 124 -10.68 -9.84 5.44
C GLY A 124 -11.56 -10.90 4.78
N LYS A 125 -11.75 -10.85 3.45
CA LYS A 125 -12.55 -11.85 2.72
C LYS A 125 -11.84 -13.23 2.71
N PRO A 126 -12.59 -14.35 2.62
CA PRO A 126 -11.98 -15.68 2.53
C PRO A 126 -11.00 -15.81 1.34
N MET A 127 -9.94 -16.60 1.50
CA MET A 127 -8.94 -16.84 0.44
C MET A 127 -9.56 -17.37 -0.86
N VAL A 128 -10.63 -18.17 -0.77
CA VAL A 128 -11.31 -18.71 -1.96
C VAL A 128 -11.95 -17.59 -2.76
N GLU A 129 -12.62 -16.64 -2.11
CA GLU A 129 -13.21 -15.48 -2.76
C GLU A 129 -12.13 -14.56 -3.35
N SER A 130 -11.05 -14.30 -2.59
CA SER A 130 -9.91 -13.51 -3.09
C SER A 130 -9.29 -14.11 -4.36
N ARG A 131 -9.12 -15.44 -4.42
CA ARG A 131 -8.61 -16.11 -5.63
C ARG A 131 -9.54 -15.91 -6.81
N SER A 132 -10.83 -16.13 -6.61
CA SER A 132 -11.83 -15.93 -7.68
C SER A 132 -11.84 -14.50 -8.18
N GLU A 133 -11.71 -13.51 -7.29
CA GLU A 133 -11.66 -12.10 -7.66
C GLU A 133 -10.38 -11.71 -8.42
N VAL A 134 -9.22 -12.22 -8.00
CA VAL A 134 -7.95 -11.99 -8.71
C VAL A 134 -7.99 -12.58 -10.12
N VAL A 135 -8.51 -13.79 -10.28
CA VAL A 135 -8.64 -14.44 -11.60
C VAL A 135 -9.69 -13.74 -12.45
N TYR A 136 -10.79 -13.27 -11.86
CA TYR A 136 -11.81 -12.50 -12.57
C TYR A 136 -11.31 -11.13 -13.04
N GLY A 137 -10.43 -10.48 -12.26
CA GLY A 137 -9.85 -9.18 -12.57
C GLY A 137 -8.60 -9.20 -13.45
N ALA A 138 -8.14 -10.38 -13.89
CA ALA A 138 -7.04 -10.55 -14.83
C ALA A 138 -7.57 -10.55 -16.28
#